data_AF-J0RD67-F1
#
_entry.id   AF-J0RD67-F1
#
_cell.length_a   1.000
_cell.length_b   1.000
_cell.length_c   1.000
_cell.angle_alpha   90.00
_cell.angle_beta   90.00
_cell.angle_gamma   90.00
#
_symmetry.space_group_name_H-M   'P 1'
#
loop_
_entity.id
_entity.type
_entity.pdbx_description
1 polymer ?
#
loop_
_entity_poly.entity_id
_entity_poly.type
_entity_poly.pdbx_seq_one_letter_code
_entity_poly.pdbx_strand_id
1 'polypeptide(L)'
;MEKPILINSNEILLIYFDKDQHIAEGGPLDASQILSIVYGVDDVIQIFRINPSEKSCEDISEEIAEAYVEENIDHLHEESVVHYFIRESDTYNDLLDDLAKERYNDEVYGTYEEQHRLTPWDVLPNYPSYTSRF
;
A
#
# COMPACT_ATOMS: atom_id res chain seq x y z
N MET A 1 2.26 4.66 -9.43
CA MET A 1 1.90 4.21 -10.80
C MET A 1 2.59 4.95 -11.97
N GLU A 2 3.83 4.59 -12.31
CA GLU A 2 4.44 4.98 -13.61
C GLU A 2 4.25 3.95 -14.73
N LYS A 3 3.82 2.71 -14.42
CA LYS A 3 3.58 1.66 -15.43
C LYS A 3 2.26 0.91 -15.21
N PRO A 4 1.40 0.80 -16.24
CA PRO A 4 0.22 -0.06 -16.15
C PRO A 4 0.64 -1.53 -16.13
N ILE A 5 0.13 -2.28 -15.15
CA ILE A 5 0.31 -3.73 -15.08
C ILE A 5 -0.71 -4.36 -16.04
N LEU A 6 -0.20 -4.90 -17.15
CA LEU A 6 -0.99 -5.55 -18.19
C LEU A 6 -0.26 -6.81 -18.66
N ILE A 7 -0.96 -7.93 -18.70
CA ILE A 7 -0.52 -9.14 -19.41
C ILE A 7 -1.10 -9.04 -20.81
N ASN A 8 -0.24 -9.03 -21.83
CA ASN A 8 -0.67 -8.97 -23.23
C ASN A 8 -1.30 -10.30 -23.69
N SER A 9 -2.06 -10.30 -24.79
CA SER A 9 -2.69 -11.53 -25.30
C SER A 9 -1.72 -12.64 -25.73
N ASN A 10 -0.45 -12.29 -25.94
CA ASN A 10 0.64 -13.21 -26.24
C ASN A 10 1.50 -13.55 -25.02
N GLU A 11 1.13 -13.08 -23.84
CA GLU A 11 1.81 -13.29 -22.57
C GLU A 11 0.99 -14.18 -21.64
N ILE A 12 1.66 -14.72 -20.63
CA ILE A 12 1.10 -15.63 -19.65
C ILE A 12 1.40 -15.05 -18.27
N LEU A 13 0.37 -14.97 -17.44
CA LEU A 13 0.49 -14.76 -16.01
C LEU A 13 0.78 -16.11 -15.35
N LEU A 14 1.85 -16.20 -14.56
CA LEU A 14 2.15 -17.37 -13.76
C LEU A 14 2.16 -16.97 -12.28
N ILE A 15 1.25 -17.54 -11.50
CA ILE A 15 1.17 -17.34 -10.05
C ILE A 15 1.67 -18.61 -9.38
N TYR A 16 2.68 -18.47 -8.55
CA TYR A 16 3.27 -19.55 -7.77
C TYR A 16 2.84 -19.44 -6.31
N PHE A 17 2.37 -20.54 -5.74
CA PHE A 17 1.90 -20.62 -4.36
C PHE A 17 2.35 -21.94 -3.72
N ASP A 18 2.22 -22.04 -2.39
CA ASP A 18 2.77 -23.15 -1.62
C ASP A 18 2.29 -24.54 -2.12
N LYS A 19 3.12 -25.57 -1.90
CA LYS A 19 2.90 -26.99 -2.28
C LYS A 19 3.02 -27.32 -3.78
N ASP A 20 3.97 -26.69 -4.48
CA ASP A 20 4.27 -26.93 -5.90
C ASP A 20 3.08 -26.67 -6.85
N GLN A 21 2.11 -25.86 -6.40
CA GLN A 21 0.94 -25.50 -7.18
C GLN A 21 1.17 -24.18 -7.90
N HIS A 22 0.54 -24.06 -9.06
CA HIS A 22 0.63 -22.87 -9.88
C HIS A 22 -0.66 -22.66 -10.65
N ILE A 23 -0.96 -21.40 -10.92
CA ILE A 23 -2.00 -20.97 -11.85
C ILE A 23 -1.29 -20.28 -13.01
N ALA A 24 -1.59 -20.73 -14.22
CA ALA A 24 -1.09 -20.12 -15.44
C ALA A 24 -2.28 -19.67 -16.28
N GLU A 25 -2.40 -18.36 -16.48
CA GLU A 25 -3.51 -17.75 -17.23
C GLU A 25 -2.96 -16.97 -18.42
N GLY A 26 -3.59 -17.12 -19.58
CA GLY A 26 -3.24 -16.36 -20.78
C GLY A 26 -3.84 -14.96 -20.73
N GLY A 27 -3.11 -13.97 -21.23
CA GLY A 27 -3.67 -12.64 -21.40
C GLY A 27 -4.78 -12.57 -22.47
N PRO A 28 -5.43 -11.39 -22.62
CA PRO A 28 -5.11 -10.14 -21.95
C PRO A 28 -5.70 -10.06 -20.54
N LEU A 29 -4.89 -9.62 -19.57
CA LEU A 29 -5.32 -9.40 -18.18
C LEU A 29 -4.82 -8.04 -17.69
N ASP A 30 -5.70 -7.25 -17.06
CA ASP A 30 -5.33 -6.02 -16.38
C ASP A 30 -5.01 -6.24 -14.89
N ALA A 31 -4.49 -5.20 -14.22
CA ALA A 31 -4.14 -5.22 -12.80
C ALA A 31 -5.30 -5.70 -11.91
N SER A 32 -6.53 -5.24 -12.16
CA SER A 32 -7.70 -5.59 -11.35
C SER A 32 -8.08 -7.06 -11.49
N GLN A 33 -7.97 -7.62 -12.70
CA GLN A 33 -8.20 -9.04 -12.95
C GLN A 33 -7.11 -9.89 -12.30
N ILE A 34 -5.84 -9.48 -12.38
CA ILE A 34 -4.74 -10.18 -11.71
C ILE A 34 -4.95 -10.18 -10.20
N LEU A 35 -5.27 -9.03 -9.61
CA LEU A 35 -5.60 -8.92 -8.18
C LEU A 35 -6.77 -9.82 -7.80
N SER A 36 -7.84 -9.85 -8.60
CA SER A 36 -8.98 -10.74 -8.35
C SER A 36 -8.60 -12.23 -8.37
N ILE A 37 -7.62 -12.64 -9.18
CA ILE A 37 -7.10 -14.01 -9.17
C ILE A 37 -6.29 -14.24 -7.89
N VAL A 38 -5.41 -13.30 -7.53
CA VAL A 38 -4.60 -13.37 -6.31
C VAL A 38 -5.48 -13.45 -5.06
N TYR A 39 -6.53 -12.63 -4.93
CA TYR A 39 -7.49 -12.70 -3.82
C TYR A 39 -8.21 -14.05 -3.73
N GLY A 40 -8.33 -14.78 -4.84
CA GLY A 40 -8.95 -16.11 -4.88
C GLY A 40 -8.03 -17.24 -4.44
N VAL A 41 -6.75 -16.95 -4.17
CA VAL A 41 -5.70 -17.94 -3.94
C VAL A 41 -4.94 -17.58 -2.67
N ASP A 42 -5.03 -18.45 -1.66
CA ASP A 42 -4.22 -18.30 -0.45
C ASP A 42 -2.74 -18.64 -0.72
N ASP A 43 -1.85 -18.08 0.10
CA ASP A 43 -0.41 -18.41 0.11
C ASP A 43 0.33 -18.16 -1.22
N VAL A 44 -0.02 -17.10 -1.95
CA VAL A 44 0.77 -16.63 -3.10
C VAL A 44 2.17 -16.21 -2.64
N ILE A 45 3.18 -16.78 -3.31
CA ILE A 45 4.60 -16.57 -3.02
C ILE A 45 5.21 -15.62 -4.06
N GLN A 46 4.94 -15.84 -5.35
CA GLN A 46 5.53 -15.07 -6.46
C GLN A 46 4.59 -15.00 -7.66
N ILE A 47 4.70 -13.91 -8.43
CA ILE A 47 3.89 -13.64 -9.61
C ILE A 47 4.82 -13.26 -10.76
N PHE A 48 4.71 -13.98 -11.87
CA PHE A 48 5.52 -13.77 -13.06
C PHE A 48 4.68 -13.40 -14.27
N ARG A 49 5.24 -12.52 -15.10
CA ARG A 49 4.81 -12.27 -16.48
C ARG A 49 5.77 -13.00 -17.42
N ILE A 50 5.23 -13.90 -18.22
CA ILE A 50 5.99 -14.69 -19.19
C ILE A 50 5.59 -14.25 -20.59
N ASN A 51 6.59 -13.92 -21.42
CA ASN A 51 6.39 -13.70 -22.85
C ASN A 51 7.07 -14.83 -23.63
N PRO A 52 6.32 -15.85 -24.10
CA PRO A 52 6.88 -16.96 -24.87
C PRO A 52 7.55 -16.53 -26.19
N SER A 53 7.10 -15.43 -26.79
CA SER A 53 7.63 -14.94 -28.07
C SER A 53 9.04 -14.38 -27.89
N GLU A 54 9.25 -13.63 -26.81
CA GLU A 54 10.54 -13.02 -26.47
C GLU A 54 11.40 -13.92 -25.57
N LYS A 55 10.84 -15.02 -25.07
CA LYS A 55 11.45 -15.91 -24.07
C LYS A 55 11.87 -15.15 -22.81
N SER A 56 11.10 -14.15 -22.41
CA SER A 56 11.30 -13.40 -21.19
C SER A 56 10.39 -13.90 -20.08
N CYS A 57 10.90 -13.80 -18.85
CA CYS A 57 10.18 -14.04 -17.61
C CYS A 57 10.52 -12.87 -16.69
N GLU A 58 9.53 -12.06 -16.38
CA GLU A 58 9.63 -10.89 -15.51
C GLU A 58 8.90 -11.22 -14.21
N ASP A 59 9.58 -11.01 -13.07
CA ASP A 59 8.92 -11.06 -11.75
C ASP A 59 8.19 -9.73 -11.57
N ILE A 60 6.86 -9.81 -11.41
CA ILE A 60 5.98 -8.64 -11.25
C ILE A 60 5.36 -8.61 -9.86
N SER A 61 5.93 -9.35 -8.90
CA SER A 61 5.38 -9.46 -7.54
C SER A 61 5.35 -8.11 -6.83
N GLU A 62 6.38 -7.28 -7.02
CA GLU A 62 6.46 -5.95 -6.42
C GLU A 62 5.42 -5.01 -7.00
N GLU A 63 5.25 -4.98 -8.33
CA GLU A 63 4.24 -4.15 -8.98
C GLU A 63 2.82 -4.54 -8.54
N ILE A 64 2.55 -5.84 -8.38
CA ILE A 64 1.26 -6.30 -7.85
C ILE A 64 1.10 -5.94 -6.38
N ALA A 65 2.18 -5.98 -5.58
CA ALA A 65 2.14 -5.55 -4.20
C ALA A 65 1.89 -4.03 -4.09
N GLU A 66 2.49 -3.20 -4.94
CA GLU A 66 2.20 -1.76 -5.04
C GLU A 66 0.71 -1.53 -5.32
N ALA A 67 0.16 -2.21 -6.32
CA ALA A 67 -1.26 -2.10 -6.66
C ALA A 67 -2.18 -2.54 -5.51
N TYR A 68 -1.81 -3.62 -4.81
CA TYR A 68 -2.55 -4.09 -3.64
C TYR A 68 -2.52 -3.09 -2.49
N VAL A 69 -1.35 -2.54 -2.18
CA VAL A 69 -1.17 -1.57 -1.10
C VAL A 69 -1.93 -0.28 -1.41
N GLU A 70 -1.87 0.21 -2.64
CA GLU A 70 -2.61 1.41 -3.06
C GLU A 70 -4.13 1.22 -2.97
N GLU A 71 -4.65 0.03 -3.32
CA GLU A 71 -6.09 -0.27 -3.22
C GLU A 71 -6.55 -0.42 -1.76
N ASN A 72 -5.68 -0.85 -0.85
CA ASN A 72 -6.03 -1.19 0.53
C ASN A 72 -5.40 -0.26 1.57
N ILE A 73 -4.84 0.88 1.19
CA ILE A 73 -4.02 1.74 2.07
C ILE A 73 -4.75 2.14 3.36
N ASP A 74 -6.05 2.43 3.26
CA ASP A 74 -6.89 2.83 4.40
C ASP A 74 -7.23 1.66 5.36
N HIS A 75 -6.95 0.43 4.96
CA HIS A 75 -7.28 -0.80 5.68
C HIS A 75 -6.03 -1.61 6.09
N LEU A 76 -4.84 -1.18 5.67
CA LEU A 76 -3.59 -1.82 6.01
C LEU A 76 -2.99 -1.21 7.28
N HIS A 77 -2.66 -2.09 8.23
CA HIS A 77 -2.03 -1.77 9.50
C HIS A 77 -0.90 -2.77 9.77
N GLU A 78 -0.07 -2.49 10.78
CA GLU A 78 1.05 -3.36 11.19
C GLU A 78 0.64 -4.81 11.47
N GLU A 79 -0.60 -5.04 11.91
CA GLU A 79 -1.13 -6.36 12.25
C GLU A 79 -1.95 -7.00 11.11
N SER A 80 -2.02 -6.37 9.93
CA SER A 80 -2.79 -6.89 8.80
C SER A 80 -2.20 -8.21 8.30
N VAL A 81 -3.07 -9.22 8.14
CA VAL A 81 -2.68 -10.50 7.54
C VAL A 81 -2.70 -10.35 6.03
N VAL A 82 -1.51 -10.27 5.43
CA VAL A 82 -1.31 -10.15 3.98
C VAL A 82 -0.59 -11.39 3.42
N HIS A 83 -0.67 -11.59 2.10
CA HIS A 83 0.06 -12.66 1.43
C HIS A 83 1.59 -12.49 1.60
N TYR A 84 2.31 -13.61 1.49
CA TYR A 84 3.76 -13.62 1.69
C TYR A 84 4.49 -12.62 0.78
N PHE A 85 4.14 -12.58 -0.51
CA PHE A 85 4.78 -11.67 -1.46
C PHE A 85 4.55 -10.19 -1.13
N ILE A 86 3.41 -9.84 -0.51
CA ILE A 86 3.11 -8.48 -0.06
C ILE A 86 3.93 -8.18 1.18
N ARG A 87 4.02 -9.12 2.12
CA ARG A 87 4.80 -8.92 3.35
C ARG A 87 6.28 -8.67 3.07
N GLU A 88 6.83 -9.35 2.07
CA GLU A 88 8.23 -9.20 1.65
C GLU A 88 8.43 -8.09 0.61
N SER A 89 7.37 -7.36 0.22
CA SER A 89 7.50 -6.28 -0.76
C SER A 89 8.12 -5.03 -0.15
N ASP A 90 8.90 -4.31 -0.95
CA ASP A 90 9.49 -3.05 -0.51
C ASP A 90 8.37 -2.03 -0.22
N THR A 91 7.33 -2.00 -1.06
CA THR A 91 6.20 -1.07 -0.93
C THR A 91 5.42 -1.24 0.38
N TYR A 92 5.21 -2.49 0.83
CA TYR A 92 4.51 -2.71 2.09
C TYR A 92 5.38 -2.37 3.29
N ASN A 93 6.68 -2.68 3.23
CA ASN A 93 7.61 -2.30 4.29
C ASN A 93 7.77 -0.78 4.42
N ASP A 94 7.81 -0.05 3.30
CA ASP A 94 7.80 1.42 3.29
C ASP A 94 6.53 1.97 3.96
N LEU A 95 5.35 1.39 3.68
CA LEU A 95 4.10 1.76 4.37
C LEU A 95 4.19 1.54 5.88
N LEU A 96 4.74 0.40 6.32
CA LEU A 96 4.90 0.10 7.75
C LEU A 96 5.86 1.07 8.44
N ASP A 97 6.95 1.45 7.77
CA ASP A 97 7.90 2.44 8.28
C ASP A 97 7.25 3.83 8.43
N ASP A 98 6.42 4.24 7.48
CA ASP A 98 5.67 5.49 7.56
C ASP A 98 4.65 5.48 8.71
N LEU A 99 3.91 4.39 8.89
CA LEU A 99 2.98 4.21 10.02
C LEU A 99 3.72 4.23 11.37
N ALA A 100 4.86 3.55 11.48
CA ALA A 100 5.67 3.53 12.69
C ALA A 100 6.20 4.93 13.04
N LYS A 101 6.59 5.70 12.03
CA LYS A 101 7.05 7.09 12.18
C LYS A 101 5.92 8.02 12.61
N GLU A 102 4.73 7.86 12.06
CA GLU A 102 3.54 8.61 12.48
C GLU A 102 3.22 8.33 13.95
N ARG A 103 3.18 7.05 14.35
CA ARG A 103 2.96 6.66 15.76
C ARG A 103 3.99 7.25 16.71
N TYR A 104 5.27 7.24 16.33
CA TYR A 104 6.32 7.88 17.13
C TYR A 104 6.09 9.38 17.27
N ASN A 105 5.73 10.07 16.18
CA ASN A 105 5.44 11.50 16.23
C ASN A 105 4.23 11.81 17.12
N ASP A 106 3.18 11.00 17.04
CA ASP A 106 2.00 11.14 17.89
C ASP A 106 2.34 10.89 19.37
N GLU A 107 3.18 9.91 19.69
CA GLU A 107 3.62 9.64 21.06
C GLU A 107 4.50 10.79 21.62
N VAL A 108 5.40 11.35 20.82
CA VAL A 108 6.35 12.38 21.26
C VAL A 108 5.73 13.77 21.30
N TYR A 109 4.90 14.12 20.32
CA TYR A 109 4.40 15.47 20.11
C TYR A 109 2.89 15.61 20.36
N GLY A 110 2.17 14.51 20.59
CA GLY A 110 0.71 14.46 20.55
C GLY A 110 0.20 14.27 19.12
N THR A 111 -1.04 13.84 18.97
CA THR A 111 -1.65 13.69 17.63
C THR A 111 -1.68 15.02 16.87
N TYR A 112 -1.75 14.97 15.53
CA TYR A 112 -1.91 16.19 14.71
C TYR A 112 -3.05 17.09 15.25
N GLU A 113 -4.17 16.50 15.62
CA GLU A 113 -5.34 17.19 16.16
C GLU A 113 -5.05 17.85 17.50
N GLU A 114 -4.29 17.20 18.39
CA GLU A 114 -3.86 17.78 19.67
C GLU A 114 -2.85 18.90 19.49
N GLN A 115 -1.90 18.75 18.56
CA GLN A 115 -0.89 19.75 18.24
C GLN A 115 -1.50 21.02 17.64
N HIS A 116 -2.54 20.88 16.82
CA HIS A 116 -3.17 21.97 16.09
C HIS A 116 -4.51 22.42 16.69
N ARG A 117 -4.88 21.90 17.86
CA ARG A 117 -6.07 22.35 18.56
C ARG A 117 -5.90 23.79 19.00
N LEU A 118 -6.84 24.64 18.59
CA LEU A 118 -6.94 26.01 19.08
C LEU A 118 -7.01 26.01 20.59
N THR A 119 -6.06 26.73 21.20
CA THR A 119 -6.10 27.00 22.63
C THR A 119 -7.06 28.15 22.90
N PRO A 120 -7.59 28.28 24.13
CA PRO A 120 -8.36 29.46 24.50
C PRO A 120 -7.66 30.78 24.20
N TRP A 121 -6.32 30.82 24.20
CA TRP A 121 -5.52 32.00 23.89
C TRP A 121 -5.54 32.39 22.41
N ASP A 122 -5.81 31.44 21.50
CA ASP A 122 -5.89 31.70 20.06
C ASP A 122 -7.24 32.31 19.66
N VAL A 123 -8.27 32.11 20.48
CA VAL A 123 -9.65 32.59 20.25
C VAL A 123 -10.06 33.74 21.17
N LEU A 124 -9.35 33.98 22.27
CA LEU A 124 -9.60 35.12 23.13
C LEU A 124 -9.14 36.40 22.40
N PRO A 125 -10.04 37.39 22.18
CA PRO A 125 -9.62 38.68 21.68
C PRO A 125 -8.63 39.27 22.67
N ASN A 126 -7.44 39.62 22.17
CA ASN A 126 -6.43 40.34 22.93
C ASN A 126 -7.00 41.75 23.21
N TYR A 127 -7.84 41.88 24.23
CA TYR A 127 -8.40 43.17 24.63
C TYR A 127 -7.23 44.01 25.15
N PRO A 128 -6.87 45.13 24.48
CA PRO A 128 -5.94 46.07 25.10
C PRO A 128 -6.60 46.55 26.38
N SER A 129 -5.89 46.43 27.50
CA SER A 129 -6.33 46.94 28.79
C SER A 129 -6.52 48.46 28.67
N TYR A 130 -7.74 48.91 28.40
CA TYR A 130 -8.10 50.31 28.58
C TYR A 130 -8.15 50.56 30.09
N THR A 131 -7.01 50.96 30.65
CA THR A 131 -6.99 51.63 31.95
C THR A 131 -7.68 52.97 31.80
N SER A 132 -9.00 53.01 32.00
CA SER A 132 -9.69 54.25 32.35
C SER A 132 -9.21 54.67 33.74
N ARG A 133 -8.27 55.61 33.78
CA ARG A 133 -8.02 56.43 34.97
C ARG A 133 -9.24 57.32 35.16
N PHE A 134 -9.97 57.08 36.25
CA PHE A 134 -10.83 58.09 36.87
C PHE A 134 -10.02 58.82 37.94
#